data_AF-A0A925DUX0-F1
#
_entry.id   AF-A0A925DUX0-F1
#
_cell.length_a   1.000
_cell.length_b   1.000
_cell.length_c   1.000
_cell.angle_alpha   90.00
_cell.angle_beta   90.00
_cell.angle_gamma   90.00
#
_symmetry.space_group_name_H-M   'P 1'
#
loop_
_entity.id
_entity.type
_entity.pdbx_description
1 polymer ?
#
loop_
_entity_poly.entity_id
_entity_poly.type
_entity_poly.pdbx_seq_one_letter_code
_entity_poly.pdbx_strand_id
1 'polypeptide(L)'
;MSKSCVFPSPFFKTILTTQERVIGKRFSTVTTVKASPPHRFLGSFLNAFTHGDQTYNPFSSSKLSCIGNITEFRIYGKKKGGLHGFYFGPYTYANTYKLTAKSFPAEFHDDAGVLYKADLSEVIKVSTLGGGFEIGISGLIKNIVNVDWTIFGIGLGSMKVSGEIEATNTSANFDFRNYDEDVQKTTLGIKFLDKARTVEKERISMGVRVPWFLFRTSLSFGIAY
;
A
#
# COMPACT_ATOMS: atom_id res chain seq x y z
N MET A 1 17.59 -24.91 8.32
CA MET A 1 18.27 -23.61 8.36
C MET A 1 17.31 -22.56 7.80
N SER A 2 17.04 -21.52 8.58
CA SER A 2 16.14 -20.44 8.20
C SER A 2 16.81 -19.09 8.41
N LYS A 3 16.66 -18.16 7.48
CA LYS A 3 17.20 -16.80 7.65
C LYS A 3 16.09 -15.86 8.03
N SER A 4 16.34 -14.95 8.96
CA SER A 4 15.39 -13.88 9.30
C SER A 4 16.05 -12.51 9.21
N CYS A 5 15.30 -11.52 8.73
CA CYS A 5 15.75 -10.15 8.63
C CYS A 5 14.62 -9.22 9.05
N VAL A 6 14.90 -8.33 10.02
CA VAL A 6 13.98 -7.27 10.44
C VAL A 6 14.63 -5.93 10.17
N PHE A 7 14.05 -5.13 9.27
CA PHE A 7 14.50 -3.75 9.03
C PHE A 7 13.41 -2.76 9.41
N PRO A 8 13.70 -1.82 10.33
CA PRO A 8 13.06 -0.52 10.31
C PRO A 8 13.66 0.29 9.14
N SER A 9 12.84 0.67 8.16
CA SER A 9 13.31 1.59 7.11
C SER A 9 13.61 2.97 7.75
N PRO A 10 14.78 3.58 7.48
CA PRO A 10 15.13 4.87 8.08
C PRO A 10 14.27 6.04 7.56
N PHE A 11 13.62 5.88 6.41
CA PHE A 11 12.81 6.94 5.78
C PHE A 11 11.30 6.74 5.89
N PHE A 12 10.85 5.53 6.28
CA PHE A 12 9.44 5.20 6.47
C PHE A 12 9.30 4.33 7.70
N LYS A 13 8.30 4.58 8.56
CA LYS A 13 7.99 3.73 9.74
C LYS A 13 7.43 2.37 9.30
N THR A 14 8.20 1.62 8.52
CA THR A 14 7.85 0.33 7.94
C THR A 14 8.72 -0.72 8.61
N ILE A 15 8.06 -1.73 9.15
CA ILE A 15 8.67 -2.94 9.68
C ILE A 15 8.60 -3.96 8.55
N LEU A 16 9.76 -4.45 8.13
CA LEU A 16 9.85 -5.57 7.19
C LEU A 16 10.41 -6.78 7.91
N THR A 17 9.78 -7.94 7.74
CA THR A 17 10.29 -9.23 8.21
C THR A 17 10.41 -10.17 7.04
N THR A 18 11.61 -10.68 6.79
CA THR A 18 11.87 -11.65 5.72
C THR A 18 12.30 -12.96 6.31
N GLN A 19 11.66 -14.06 5.91
CA GLN A 19 12.04 -15.41 6.27
C GLN A 19 12.41 -16.22 5.03
N GLU A 20 13.60 -16.82 5.02
CA GLU A 20 14.03 -17.77 3.98
C GLU A 20 14.07 -19.19 4.55
N ARG A 21 13.48 -20.16 3.84
CA ARG A 21 13.49 -21.59 4.19
C ARG A 21 14.05 -22.42 3.05
N VAL A 22 15.05 -23.24 3.34
CA VAL A 22 15.61 -24.22 2.39
C VAL A 22 14.65 -25.40 2.25
N ILE A 23 14.31 -25.76 1.01
CA ILE A 23 13.46 -26.91 0.69
C ILE A 23 14.26 -28.03 0.02
N GLY A 24 15.33 -27.69 -0.70
CA GLY A 24 16.21 -28.68 -1.32
C GLY A 24 17.64 -28.16 -1.46
N LYS A 25 18.52 -28.96 -2.06
CA LYS A 25 19.95 -28.62 -2.19
C LYS A 25 20.22 -27.28 -2.90
N ARG A 26 19.29 -26.82 -3.73
CA ARG A 26 19.38 -25.58 -4.52
C ARG A 26 18.11 -24.72 -4.46
N PHE A 27 17.13 -25.11 -3.65
CA PHE A 27 15.81 -24.48 -3.65
C PHE A 27 15.52 -23.91 -2.28
N SER A 28 15.04 -22.66 -2.26
CA SER A 28 14.47 -22.06 -1.06
C SER A 28 13.18 -21.32 -1.40
N THR A 29 12.38 -21.07 -0.37
CA THR A 29 11.28 -20.12 -0.42
C THR A 29 11.59 -18.96 0.50
N VAL A 30 11.33 -17.75 0.04
CA VAL A 30 11.45 -16.54 0.85
C VAL A 30 10.10 -15.89 0.95
N THR A 31 9.73 -15.46 2.15
CA THR A 31 8.53 -14.65 2.37
C THR A 31 8.92 -13.41 3.14
N THR A 32 8.66 -12.25 2.54
CA THR A 32 8.81 -10.95 3.15
C THR A 32 7.42 -10.41 3.47
N VAL A 33 7.16 -10.11 4.73
CA VAL A 33 5.99 -9.37 5.17
C VAL A 33 6.42 -7.95 5.51
N LYS A 34 5.65 -6.96 5.07
CA LYS A 34 5.85 -5.56 5.45
C LYS A 34 4.59 -5.01 6.09
N ALA A 35 4.77 -4.25 7.15
CA ALA A 35 3.71 -3.52 7.82
C ALA A 35 4.23 -2.14 8.22
N SER A 36 3.46 -1.11 7.94
CA SER A 36 3.69 0.25 8.40
C SER A 36 2.42 0.74 9.06
N PRO A 37 2.42 0.95 10.40
CA PRO A 37 1.28 1.53 11.07
C PRO A 37 1.02 2.96 10.54
N PRO A 38 -0.22 3.49 10.71
CA PRO A 38 -0.55 4.83 10.29
C PRO A 38 0.42 5.86 10.87
N HIS A 39 1.16 6.54 10.02
CA HIS A 39 2.10 7.59 10.40
C HIS A 39 1.87 8.84 9.56
N ARG A 40 2.20 10.00 10.13
CA ARG A 40 2.02 11.28 9.44
C ARG A 40 2.80 11.26 8.13
N PHE A 41 2.10 11.48 7.03
CA PHE A 41 2.65 11.63 5.71
C PHE A 41 2.77 13.13 5.42
N LEU A 42 3.99 13.60 5.20
CA LEU A 42 4.25 14.97 4.79
C LEU A 42 4.08 15.07 3.28
N GLY A 43 2.82 15.13 2.86
CA GLY A 43 2.42 15.26 1.46
C GLY A 43 2.51 16.68 0.93
N SER A 44 3.52 17.47 1.32
CA SER A 44 3.66 18.89 0.93
C SER A 44 3.73 19.13 -0.60
N PHE A 45 3.83 18.06 -1.39
CA PHE A 45 3.85 18.06 -2.85
C PHE A 45 2.50 17.69 -3.49
N LEU A 46 1.50 17.27 -2.69
CA LEU A 46 0.13 17.05 -3.17
C LEU A 46 -0.62 18.37 -3.04
N ASN A 47 -1.12 18.88 -4.17
CA ASN A 47 -1.66 20.23 -4.31
C ASN A 47 -2.76 20.51 -3.29
N ALA A 48 -2.75 21.72 -2.71
CA ALA A 48 -3.90 22.27 -2.03
C ALA A 48 -4.99 22.58 -3.05
N PHE A 49 -6.25 22.34 -2.69
CA PHE A 49 -7.39 22.73 -3.51
C PHE A 49 -7.92 24.06 -2.99
N THR A 50 -8.21 24.98 -3.90
CA THR A 50 -8.84 26.27 -3.58
C THR A 50 -10.32 26.16 -3.91
N HIS A 51 -11.19 26.35 -2.93
CA HIS A 51 -12.64 26.48 -3.12
C HIS A 51 -13.08 27.82 -2.53
N GLY A 52 -13.41 28.78 -3.40
CA GLY A 52 -13.63 30.17 -2.98
C GLY A 52 -12.35 30.81 -2.40
N ASP A 53 -12.48 31.53 -1.28
CA ASP A 53 -11.36 32.22 -0.60
C ASP A 53 -10.58 31.32 0.40
N GLN A 54 -10.96 30.05 0.53
CA GLN A 54 -10.31 29.11 1.46
C GLN A 54 -9.43 28.10 0.73
N THR A 55 -8.16 28.04 1.12
CA THR A 55 -7.22 27.02 0.67
C THR A 55 -7.32 25.81 1.59
N TYR A 56 -7.94 24.74 1.10
CA TYR A 56 -8.07 23.48 1.84
C TYR A 56 -7.01 22.50 1.36
N ASN A 57 -6.16 22.03 2.28
CA ASN A 57 -5.20 20.96 2.01
C ASN A 57 -5.57 19.72 2.85
N PRO A 58 -6.36 18.78 2.30
CA PRO A 58 -6.73 17.54 3.01
C PRO A 58 -5.51 16.69 3.37
N PHE A 59 -4.38 16.92 2.67
CA PHE A 59 -3.14 16.18 2.82
C PHE A 59 -2.13 16.78 3.81
N SER A 60 -2.42 17.96 4.38
CA SER A 60 -1.56 18.66 5.36
C SER A 60 -1.28 17.85 6.64
N SER A 61 -2.16 16.91 6.97
CA SER A 61 -2.01 15.99 8.09
C SER A 61 -2.52 14.58 7.75
N SER A 62 -2.20 14.09 6.55
CA SER A 62 -2.55 12.73 6.18
C SER A 62 -1.77 11.68 6.97
N LYS A 63 -2.38 10.50 7.11
CA LYS A 63 -1.74 9.30 7.65
C LYS A 63 -1.53 8.30 6.52
N LEU A 64 -0.30 7.84 6.32
CA LEU A 64 0.04 6.75 5.42
C LEU A 64 0.23 5.47 6.23
N SER A 65 -0.34 4.37 5.75
CA SER A 65 -0.06 3.02 6.23
C SER A 65 0.14 2.06 5.06
N CYS A 66 0.82 0.96 5.33
CA CYS A 66 1.10 -0.07 4.34
C CYS A 66 1.01 -1.44 4.99
N ILE A 67 0.47 -2.41 4.25
CA ILE A 67 0.64 -3.83 4.55
C ILE A 67 0.93 -4.55 3.25
N GLY A 68 1.78 -5.56 3.28
CA GLY A 68 1.98 -6.38 2.11
C GLY A 68 2.86 -7.58 2.38
N ASN A 69 2.90 -8.44 1.39
CA ASN A 69 3.77 -9.60 1.36
C ASN A 69 4.39 -9.76 -0.03
N ILE A 70 5.58 -10.35 -0.03
CA ILE A 70 6.25 -10.85 -1.21
C ILE A 70 6.69 -12.28 -0.90
N THR A 71 6.42 -13.19 -1.81
CA THR A 71 6.83 -14.59 -1.71
C THR A 71 7.64 -14.95 -2.94
N GLU A 72 8.82 -15.51 -2.74
CA GLU A 72 9.78 -15.85 -3.78
C GLU A 72 10.11 -17.33 -3.71
N PHE A 73 10.27 -17.98 -4.85
CA PHE A 73 10.86 -19.30 -4.96
C PHE A 73 12.23 -19.17 -5.60
N ARG A 74 13.30 -19.39 -4.85
CA ARG A 74 14.67 -19.13 -5.30
C ARG A 74 15.38 -20.40 -5.72
N ILE A 75 16.00 -20.35 -6.89
CA ILE A 75 16.83 -21.40 -7.48
C ILE A 75 18.28 -20.92 -7.48
N TYR A 76 19.10 -21.55 -6.64
CA TYR A 76 20.51 -21.22 -6.49
C TYR A 76 21.40 -21.95 -7.49
N GLY A 77 22.50 -21.30 -7.87
CA GLY A 77 23.55 -21.88 -8.69
C GLY A 77 24.15 -23.16 -8.12
N LYS A 78 24.71 -24.02 -9.00
CA LYS A 78 25.16 -25.37 -8.63
C LYS A 78 26.33 -25.43 -7.63
N LYS A 79 27.16 -24.38 -7.58
CA LYS A 79 28.48 -24.41 -6.91
C LYS A 79 28.43 -24.29 -5.39
N LYS A 80 27.49 -23.52 -4.83
CA LYS A 80 27.47 -23.19 -3.39
C LYS A 80 26.25 -23.73 -2.63
N GLY A 81 25.33 -24.41 -3.33
CA GLY A 81 24.09 -24.93 -2.73
C GLY A 81 23.09 -23.82 -2.39
N GLY A 82 22.01 -24.19 -1.71
CA GLY A 82 21.00 -23.24 -1.24
C GLY A 82 21.60 -22.17 -0.32
N LEU A 83 20.95 -21.01 -0.27
CA LEU A 83 21.33 -19.86 0.57
C LEU A 83 22.60 -19.10 0.16
N HIS A 84 23.30 -19.54 -0.89
CA HIS A 84 24.59 -18.99 -1.29
C HIS A 84 24.74 -18.84 -2.81
N GLY A 85 25.28 -17.69 -3.21
CA GLY A 85 25.57 -17.34 -4.59
C GLY A 85 24.38 -16.74 -5.32
N PHE A 86 24.50 -16.75 -6.65
CA PHE A 86 23.48 -16.24 -7.55
C PHE A 86 22.21 -17.09 -7.47
N TYR A 87 21.06 -16.42 -7.43
CA TYR A 87 19.75 -17.01 -7.52
C TYR A 87 18.93 -16.38 -8.64
N PHE A 88 18.02 -17.18 -9.18
CA PHE A 88 16.91 -16.76 -10.02
C PHE A 88 15.63 -17.31 -9.40
N GLY A 89 14.54 -16.54 -9.43
CA GLY A 89 13.29 -17.02 -8.86
C GLY A 89 12.05 -16.30 -9.37
N PRO A 90 10.94 -17.03 -9.61
CA PRO A 90 9.64 -16.39 -9.67
C PRO A 90 9.26 -15.85 -8.29
N TYR A 91 8.51 -14.76 -8.29
CA TYR A 91 7.95 -14.17 -7.09
C TYR A 91 6.51 -13.71 -7.30
N THR A 92 5.77 -13.61 -6.21
CA THR A 92 4.42 -13.03 -6.16
C THR A 92 4.38 -11.95 -5.09
N TYR A 93 3.61 -10.90 -5.31
CA TYR A 93 3.46 -9.82 -4.34
C TYR A 93 2.00 -9.41 -4.20
N ALA A 94 1.62 -9.04 -2.98
CA ALA A 94 0.37 -8.35 -2.70
C ALA A 94 0.66 -7.21 -1.72
N ASN A 95 0.36 -5.98 -2.11
CA ASN A 95 0.60 -4.80 -1.29
C ASN A 95 -0.65 -3.94 -1.22
N THR A 96 -0.88 -3.30 -0.09
CA THR A 96 -1.93 -2.32 0.09
C THR A 96 -1.35 -1.12 0.84
N TYR A 97 -1.49 0.04 0.22
CA TYR A 97 -1.16 1.34 0.79
C TYR A 97 -2.47 2.07 1.07
N LYS A 98 -2.60 2.65 2.26
CA LYS A 98 -3.77 3.46 2.66
C LYS A 98 -3.29 4.84 3.08
N LEU A 99 -3.79 5.86 2.40
CA LEU A 99 -3.61 7.27 2.75
C LEU A 99 -4.95 7.77 3.27
N THR A 100 -4.97 8.27 4.51
CA THR A 100 -6.17 8.84 5.14
C THR A 100 -5.93 10.32 5.38
N ALA A 101 -6.78 11.17 4.80
CA ALA A 101 -6.79 12.61 5.02
C ALA A 101 -7.28 12.95 6.43
N LYS A 102 -6.97 14.17 6.87
CA LYS A 102 -7.49 14.67 8.14
C LYS A 102 -9.01 14.87 8.00
N SER A 103 -9.78 14.40 8.97
CA SER A 103 -11.22 14.63 8.97
C SER A 103 -11.56 16.12 9.08
N PHE A 104 -12.62 16.54 8.41
CA PHE A 104 -13.15 17.90 8.50
C PHE A 104 -14.67 17.88 8.71
N PRO A 105 -15.21 18.81 9.51
CA PRO A 105 -16.64 18.91 9.71
C PRO A 105 -17.32 19.40 8.43
N ALA A 106 -18.42 18.77 8.06
CA ALA A 106 -19.27 19.14 6.95
C ALA A 106 -20.74 19.19 7.37
N GLU A 107 -21.48 20.06 6.68
CA GLU A 107 -22.89 20.31 6.90
C GLU A 107 -23.65 20.03 5.60
N PHE A 108 -24.73 19.26 5.71
CA PHE A 108 -25.58 18.83 4.60
C PHE A 108 -27.03 19.23 4.89
N HIS A 109 -27.75 19.66 3.86
CA HIS A 109 -29.18 19.98 3.97
C HIS A 109 -29.95 19.01 3.09
N ASP A 110 -30.97 18.36 3.64
CA ASP A 110 -31.87 17.53 2.83
C ASP A 110 -32.86 18.38 2.02
N ASP A 111 -33.67 17.75 1.18
CA ASP A 111 -34.70 18.41 0.36
C ASP A 111 -35.76 19.16 1.20
N ALA A 112 -35.88 18.82 2.49
CA ALA A 112 -36.77 19.49 3.45
C ALA A 112 -36.07 20.64 4.22
N GLY A 113 -34.80 20.91 3.94
CA GLY A 113 -34.00 21.94 4.58
C GLY A 113 -33.49 21.58 5.98
N VAL A 114 -33.54 20.31 6.38
CA VAL A 114 -33.03 19.84 7.66
C VAL A 114 -31.51 19.74 7.60
N LEU A 115 -30.84 20.34 8.59
CA LEU A 115 -29.39 20.34 8.73
C LEU A 115 -28.88 19.04 9.36
N TYR A 116 -27.94 18.40 8.68
CA TYR A 116 -27.18 17.25 9.17
C TYR A 116 -25.69 17.56 9.21
N LYS A 117 -25.01 17.14 10.29
CA LYS A 117 -23.56 17.28 10.47
C LYS A 117 -22.87 15.94 10.42
N ALA A 118 -21.70 15.91 9.80
CA ALA A 118 -20.79 14.77 9.79
C ALA A 118 -19.32 15.22 9.68
N ASP A 119 -18.41 14.47 10.29
CA ASP A 119 -16.98 14.61 10.05
C ASP A 119 -16.58 13.71 8.87
N LEU A 120 -16.17 14.33 7.76
CA LEU A 120 -15.76 13.64 6.54
C LEU A 120 -14.27 13.35 6.55
N SER A 121 -13.88 12.13 6.18
CA SER A 121 -12.49 11.76 5.92
C SER A 121 -12.35 11.15 4.54
N GLU A 122 -11.36 11.62 3.77
CA GLU A 122 -10.99 11.01 2.50
C GLU A 122 -9.95 9.91 2.70
N VAL A 123 -10.19 8.76 2.09
CA VAL A 123 -9.33 7.59 2.13
C VAL A 123 -8.95 7.20 0.72
N ILE A 124 -7.66 7.22 0.40
CA ILE A 124 -7.12 6.70 -0.85
C ILE A 124 -6.41 5.39 -0.55
N LYS A 125 -6.80 4.33 -1.27
CA LYS A 125 -6.23 3.00 -1.14
C LYS A 125 -5.64 2.57 -2.48
N VAL A 126 -4.37 2.17 -2.45
CA VAL A 126 -3.68 1.60 -3.62
C VAL A 126 -3.32 0.15 -3.28
N SER A 127 -3.96 -0.80 -3.93
CA SER A 127 -3.68 -2.22 -3.79
C SER A 127 -3.02 -2.75 -5.05
N THR A 128 -1.86 -3.40 -4.91
CA THR A 128 -1.16 -4.05 -6.03
C THR A 128 -1.10 -5.55 -5.78
N LEU A 129 -1.34 -6.32 -6.83
CA LEU A 129 -1.24 -7.79 -6.82
C LEU A 129 -0.59 -8.23 -8.13
N GLY A 130 0.42 -9.08 -8.05
CA GLY A 130 1.06 -9.58 -9.26
C GLY A 130 2.18 -10.56 -8.96
N GLY A 131 2.99 -10.79 -9.98
CA GLY A 131 4.16 -11.63 -9.87
C GLY A 131 5.17 -11.31 -10.96
N GLY A 132 6.31 -11.97 -10.88
CA GLY A 132 7.42 -11.69 -11.76
C GLY A 132 8.56 -12.64 -11.57
N PHE A 133 9.69 -12.27 -12.15
CA PHE A 133 10.95 -12.98 -12.00
C PHE A 133 12.02 -12.02 -11.50
N GLU A 134 12.90 -12.55 -10.68
CA GLU A 134 14.03 -11.80 -10.15
C GLU A 134 15.31 -12.61 -10.21
N ILE A 135 16.40 -11.86 -10.23
CA ILE A 135 17.77 -12.34 -10.10
C ILE A 135 18.46 -11.59 -8.97
N GLY A 136 19.29 -12.31 -8.24
CA GLY A 136 20.02 -11.74 -7.13
C GLY A 136 21.18 -12.60 -6.69
N ILE A 137 21.87 -12.13 -5.67
CA ILE A 137 23.00 -12.82 -5.04
C ILE A 137 22.75 -12.84 -3.54
N SER A 138 22.82 -14.03 -2.96
CA SER A 138 22.72 -14.25 -1.51
C SER A 138 24.03 -14.80 -0.96
N GLY A 139 24.38 -14.49 0.28
CA GLY A 139 25.58 -15.04 0.91
C GLY A 139 25.51 -14.98 2.42
N LEU A 140 26.22 -15.92 3.07
CA LEU A 140 26.44 -15.90 4.51
C LEU A 140 27.89 -15.52 4.81
N ILE A 141 28.08 -14.55 5.70
CA ILE A 141 29.36 -14.18 6.28
C ILE A 141 29.46 -14.89 7.64
N LYS A 142 30.51 -15.73 7.79
CA LYS A 142 30.77 -16.55 8.99
C LYS A 142 29.57 -17.38 9.47
N ASN A 143 28.69 -17.79 8.56
CA ASN A 143 27.44 -18.52 8.85
C ASN A 143 26.44 -17.80 9.78
N ILE A 144 26.65 -16.51 10.07
CA ILE A 144 25.81 -15.74 11.01
C ILE A 144 25.13 -14.59 10.28
N VAL A 145 25.88 -13.82 9.48
CA VAL A 145 25.33 -12.62 8.83
C VAL A 145 24.93 -12.96 7.41
N ASN A 146 23.64 -12.81 7.09
CA ASN A 146 23.13 -12.93 5.72
C ASN A 146 23.25 -11.60 5.00
N VAL A 147 23.69 -11.64 3.74
CA VAL A 147 23.62 -10.53 2.80
C VAL A 147 22.87 -11.01 1.58
N ASP A 148 21.76 -10.36 1.27
CA ASP A 148 20.94 -10.66 0.11
C ASP A 148 20.73 -9.41 -0.73
N TRP A 149 21.12 -9.50 -2.01
CA TRP A 149 20.92 -8.45 -2.97
C TRP A 149 20.09 -8.96 -4.14
N THR A 150 18.83 -8.53 -4.22
CA THR A 150 18.03 -8.60 -5.44
C THR A 150 18.55 -7.54 -6.40
N ILE A 151 19.33 -7.97 -7.40
CA ILE A 151 19.95 -7.08 -8.39
C ILE A 151 18.85 -6.48 -9.25
N PHE A 152 17.97 -7.33 -9.77
CA PHE A 152 16.93 -6.94 -10.70
C PHE A 152 15.74 -7.88 -10.59
N GLY A 153 14.54 -7.31 -10.52
CA GLY A 153 13.28 -8.01 -10.66
C GLY A 153 12.35 -7.23 -11.58
N ILE A 154 11.66 -7.96 -12.43
CA ILE A 154 10.60 -7.44 -13.29
C ILE A 154 9.32 -8.21 -13.01
N GLY A 155 8.18 -7.53 -13.01
CA GLY A 155 6.90 -8.14 -12.73
C GLY A 155 5.75 -7.45 -13.45
N LEU A 156 4.68 -8.20 -13.59
CA LEU A 156 3.40 -7.73 -14.11
C LEU A 156 2.31 -8.07 -13.09
N GLY A 157 1.34 -7.18 -12.98
CA GLY A 157 0.20 -7.39 -12.13
C GLY A 157 -0.93 -6.42 -12.40
N SER A 158 -1.76 -6.24 -11.39
CA SER A 158 -2.84 -5.28 -11.36
C SER A 158 -2.61 -4.29 -10.22
N MET A 159 -2.94 -3.03 -10.47
CA MET A 159 -3.06 -1.99 -9.47
C MET A 159 -4.52 -1.56 -9.41
N LYS A 160 -5.13 -1.71 -8.24
CA LYS A 160 -6.42 -1.13 -7.90
C LYS A 160 -6.17 0.15 -7.12
N VAL A 161 -6.61 1.27 -7.67
CA VAL A 161 -6.71 2.54 -6.95
C VAL A 161 -8.17 2.72 -6.57
N SER A 162 -8.44 2.94 -5.29
CA SER A 162 -9.78 3.29 -4.82
C SER A 162 -9.74 4.51 -3.92
N GLY A 163 -10.74 5.37 -4.06
CA GLY A 163 -10.99 6.51 -3.20
C GLY A 163 -12.29 6.30 -2.45
N GLU A 164 -12.32 6.68 -1.19
CA GLU A 164 -13.48 6.54 -0.33
C GLU A 164 -13.67 7.82 0.49
N ILE A 165 -14.92 8.21 0.69
CA ILE A 165 -15.30 9.25 1.66
C ILE A 165 -16.05 8.54 2.76
N GLU A 166 -15.53 8.64 3.98
CA GLU A 166 -16.15 8.07 5.18
C GLU A 166 -16.72 9.21 6.02
N ALA A 167 -18.00 9.13 6.37
CA ALA A 167 -18.63 10.00 7.36
C ALA A 167 -18.52 9.39 8.75
N THR A 168 -18.07 10.18 9.71
CA THR A 168 -17.99 9.82 11.13
C THR A 168 -18.68 10.90 11.96
N ASN A 169 -19.04 10.61 13.22
CA ASN A 169 -19.77 11.56 14.08
C ASN A 169 -21.04 12.14 13.44
N THR A 170 -21.81 11.27 12.79
CA THR A 170 -22.99 11.66 12.02
C THR A 170 -24.18 12.02 12.92
N SER A 171 -24.96 13.01 12.49
CA SER A 171 -26.28 13.30 13.08
C SER A 171 -27.24 12.11 12.93
N ALA A 172 -28.24 12.00 13.81
CA ALA A 172 -29.23 10.92 13.72
C ALA A 172 -29.91 10.93 12.34
N ASN A 173 -30.05 9.76 11.71
CA ASN A 173 -30.60 9.57 10.35
C ASN A 173 -29.77 10.11 9.18
N PHE A 174 -28.47 10.43 9.36
CA PHE A 174 -27.59 10.75 8.24
C PHE A 174 -27.52 9.58 7.23
N ASP A 175 -27.65 9.91 5.94
CA ASP A 175 -27.57 8.94 4.85
C ASP A 175 -27.09 9.63 3.57
N PHE A 176 -25.91 9.26 3.06
CA PHE A 176 -25.36 9.80 1.81
C PHE A 176 -26.29 9.59 0.60
N ARG A 177 -27.17 8.59 0.64
CA ARG A 177 -28.12 8.30 -0.45
C ARG A 177 -29.17 9.39 -0.61
N ASN A 178 -29.39 10.22 0.42
CA ASN A 178 -30.32 11.34 0.35
C ASN A 178 -29.70 12.59 -0.30
N TYR A 179 -28.40 12.55 -0.65
CA TYR A 179 -27.63 13.69 -1.16
C TYR A 179 -27.05 13.40 -2.54
N ASP A 180 -27.78 12.67 -3.39
CA ASP A 180 -27.30 12.17 -4.68
C ASP A 180 -26.71 13.28 -5.57
N GLU A 181 -27.25 14.50 -5.56
CA GLU A 181 -26.68 15.62 -6.34
C GLU A 181 -25.30 16.07 -5.84
N ASP A 182 -25.11 16.18 -4.52
CA ASP A 182 -23.86 16.64 -3.92
C ASP A 182 -22.80 15.53 -3.97
N VAL A 183 -23.22 14.27 -3.80
CA VAL A 183 -22.39 13.08 -4.03
C VAL A 183 -22.00 12.98 -5.51
N GLN A 184 -22.87 13.38 -6.43
CA GLN A 184 -22.57 13.40 -7.85
C GLN A 184 -21.54 14.48 -8.23
N LYS A 185 -21.68 15.69 -7.66
CA LYS A 185 -20.77 16.83 -7.87
C LYS A 185 -19.44 16.68 -7.12
N THR A 186 -19.38 15.85 -6.08
CA THR A 186 -18.15 15.59 -5.34
C THR A 186 -17.14 14.89 -6.24
N THR A 187 -16.19 15.68 -6.74
CA THR A 187 -15.04 15.17 -7.49
C THR A 187 -14.00 14.83 -6.45
N LEU A 188 -13.68 13.54 -6.27
CA LEU A 188 -12.42 13.21 -5.62
C LEU A 188 -11.31 13.90 -6.43
N GLY A 189 -10.36 14.56 -5.78
CA GLY A 189 -9.29 15.34 -6.41
C GLY A 189 -8.33 14.56 -7.33
N ILE A 190 -8.71 13.35 -7.75
CA ILE A 190 -8.00 12.43 -8.62
C ILE A 190 -8.87 12.16 -9.86
N LYS A 191 -8.58 12.87 -10.96
CA LYS A 191 -9.27 12.81 -12.27
C LYS A 191 -9.42 11.41 -12.92
N PHE A 192 -8.88 10.34 -12.33
CA PHE A 192 -8.88 8.99 -12.89
C PHE A 192 -9.91 8.04 -12.25
N LEU A 193 -10.72 8.49 -11.29
CA LEU A 193 -11.61 7.64 -10.48
C LEU A 193 -13.11 7.71 -10.86
N ASP A 194 -13.45 8.26 -12.03
CA ASP A 194 -14.85 8.57 -12.40
C ASP A 194 -15.79 7.37 -12.68
N LYS A 195 -15.32 6.11 -12.65
CA LYS A 195 -16.04 4.99 -13.31
C LYS A 195 -16.72 3.90 -12.47
N ALA A 196 -16.76 4.00 -11.15
CA ALA A 196 -17.66 3.15 -10.36
C ALA A 196 -17.97 3.84 -9.04
N ARG A 197 -19.24 4.09 -8.72
CA ARG A 197 -19.65 4.71 -7.44
C ARG A 197 -20.58 3.74 -6.72
N THR A 198 -20.14 3.21 -5.59
CA THR A 198 -21.04 2.54 -4.66
C THR A 198 -21.30 3.52 -3.52
N VAL A 199 -22.56 3.93 -3.38
CA VAL A 199 -23.03 4.82 -2.31
C VAL A 199 -23.72 3.96 -1.25
N GLU A 200 -23.10 3.89 -0.09
CA GLU A 200 -23.67 3.32 1.14
C GLU A 200 -24.04 4.47 2.08
N LYS A 201 -24.81 4.17 3.13
CA LYS A 201 -25.34 5.17 4.07
C LYS A 201 -24.29 6.15 4.62
N GLU A 202 -23.09 5.67 4.92
CA GLU A 202 -22.00 6.46 5.53
C GLU A 202 -20.70 6.42 4.72
N ARG A 203 -20.74 5.85 3.51
CA ARG A 203 -19.54 5.63 2.71
C ARG A 203 -19.81 5.77 1.22
N ILE A 204 -18.98 6.54 0.55
CA ILE A 204 -18.92 6.58 -0.91
C ILE A 204 -17.62 5.92 -1.32
N SER A 205 -17.67 4.95 -2.24
CA SER A 205 -16.46 4.28 -2.73
C SER A 205 -16.38 4.32 -4.25
N MET A 206 -15.17 4.58 -4.75
CA MET A 206 -14.85 4.57 -6.17
C MET A 206 -13.53 3.85 -6.41
N GLY A 207 -13.37 3.21 -7.56
CA GLY A 207 -12.13 2.53 -7.87
C GLY A 207 -11.94 2.16 -9.33
N VAL A 208 -10.67 2.12 -9.73
CA VAL A 208 -10.21 1.68 -11.04
C VAL A 208 -9.14 0.61 -10.86
N ARG A 209 -9.15 -0.39 -11.75
CA ARG A 209 -8.11 -1.42 -11.82
C ARG A 209 -7.39 -1.27 -13.16
N VAL A 210 -6.07 -1.13 -13.12
CA VAL A 210 -5.22 -1.00 -14.30
C VAL A 210 -4.08 -2.03 -14.26
N PRO A 211 -3.52 -2.42 -15.42
CA PRO A 211 -2.27 -3.17 -15.46
C PRO A 211 -1.14 -2.41 -14.75
N TRP A 212 -0.26 -3.14 -14.08
CA TRP A 212 0.86 -2.57 -13.33
C TRP A 212 2.15 -3.31 -13.63
N PHE A 213 3.17 -2.56 -14.05
CA PHE A 213 4.53 -3.06 -14.22
C PHE A 213 5.34 -2.73 -12.97
N LEU A 214 6.07 -3.72 -12.46
CA LEU A 214 6.90 -3.57 -11.27
C LEU A 214 8.36 -3.79 -11.63
N PHE A 215 9.20 -2.83 -11.25
CA PHE A 215 10.64 -3.00 -11.17
C PHE A 215 11.05 -3.11 -9.71
N ARG A 216 11.92 -4.07 -9.39
CA ARG A 216 12.37 -4.35 -8.03
C ARG A 216 13.89 -4.44 -7.98
N THR A 217 14.45 -3.80 -6.96
CA THR A 217 15.80 -4.05 -6.45
C THR A 217 15.74 -3.97 -4.93
N SER A 218 16.56 -4.74 -4.23
CA SER A 218 16.52 -4.81 -2.76
C SER A 218 17.85 -5.26 -2.22
N LEU A 219 18.37 -4.57 -1.21
CA LEU A 219 19.53 -4.99 -0.43
C LEU A 219 19.07 -5.26 1.00
N SER A 220 19.40 -6.42 1.54
CA SER A 220 19.05 -6.80 2.91
C SER A 220 20.21 -7.47 3.62
N PHE A 221 20.34 -7.17 4.91
CA PHE A 221 21.24 -7.82 5.85
C PHE A 221 20.42 -8.51 6.94
N GLY A 222 20.72 -9.75 7.27
CA GLY A 222 19.97 -10.52 8.26
C GLY A 222 20.85 -11.40 9.12
N ILE A 223 20.24 -12.12 10.05
CA ILE A 223 20.92 -13.12 10.87
C ILE A 223 20.41 -14.50 10.43
N ALA A 224 21.35 -15.42 10.21
CA ALA A 224 21.08 -16.81 9.89
C ALA A 224 21.23 -17.67 11.15
N TYR A 225 20.28 -18.57 11.36
CA TYR A 225 20.27 -19.54 12.46
C TYR A 225 19.66 -20.88 12.01
#